data_AF-A0A0W1IGI0-F1
#
_entry.id   AF-A0A0W1IGI0-F1
#
_cell.length_a   1.000
_cell.length_b   1.000
_cell.length_c   1.000
_cell.angle_alpha   90.00
_cell.angle_beta   90.00
_cell.angle_gamma   90.00
#
_symmetry.space_group_name_H-M   'P 1'
#
loop_
_entity.id
_entity.type
_entity.pdbx_description
1 polymer ?
#
loop_
_entity_poly.entity_id
_entity_poly.type
_entity_poly.pdbx_seq_one_letter_code
_entity_poly.pdbx_strand_id
1 'polypeptide(L)' 'MSRAAYPPEIAKNFPVELAALAGYAQHRPNLGNYEGQCPSILLQDERPAHIGAIDALRPDQADAVSEFAAAERNGQ' A
#
# COMPACT_ATOMS: atom_id res chain seq x y z
N MET A 1 1.15 6.29 13.17
CA MET A 1 0.37 7.17 12.27
C MET A 1 1.35 8.09 11.55
N SER A 2 1.75 7.82 10.30
CA SER A 2 2.25 8.95 9.50
C SER A 2 1.01 9.74 9.11
N ARG A 3 1.02 11.02 9.43
CA ARG A 3 -0.11 11.90 9.15
C ARG A 3 0.22 12.58 7.82
N ALA A 4 -0.57 12.30 6.78
CA ALA A 4 -0.49 13.05 5.54
C ALA A 4 -0.70 14.54 5.84
N ALA A 5 0.02 15.40 5.12
CA ALA A 5 0.03 16.85 5.40
C ALA A 5 -1.31 17.52 5.05
N TYR A 6 -2.05 16.95 4.09
CA TYR A 6 -3.32 17.45 3.61
C TYR A 6 -4.39 16.36 3.67
N PRO A 7 -5.66 16.73 3.92
CA PRO A 7 -6.79 15.82 3.76
C PRO A 7 -6.91 15.24 2.33
N PRO A 8 -7.45 14.02 2.16
CA PRO A 8 -7.53 13.36 0.85
C PRO A 8 -8.34 14.15 -0.17
N GLU A 9 -9.41 14.81 0.25
CA GLU A 9 -10.28 15.61 -0.62
C GLU A 9 -9.57 16.82 -1.24
N ILE A 10 -8.50 17.31 -0.60
CA ILE A 10 -7.62 18.36 -1.14
C ILE A 10 -6.53 17.71 -1.99
N ALA A 11 -5.84 16.71 -1.43
CA ALA A 11 -4.66 16.10 -2.04
C ALA A 11 -4.94 15.34 -3.35
N LYS A 12 -6.17 14.84 -3.55
CA LYS A 12 -6.55 14.15 -4.78
C LYS A 12 -6.49 15.03 -6.04
N ASN A 13 -6.49 16.35 -5.85
CA ASN A 13 -6.37 17.31 -6.94
C ASN A 13 -4.92 17.73 -7.22
N PHE A 14 -3.95 17.22 -6.45
CA PHE A 14 -2.53 17.50 -6.68
C PHE A 14 -1.99 16.65 -7.84
N PRO A 15 -0.93 17.13 -8.52
CA PRO A 15 -0.09 16.25 -9.32
C PRO A 15 0.40 15.06 -8.49
N VAL A 16 0.50 13.88 -9.11
CA VAL A 16 0.86 12.61 -8.43
C VAL A 16 2.16 12.75 -7.61
N GLU A 17 3.16 13.41 -8.18
CA GLU A 17 4.46 13.64 -7.51
C GLU A 17 4.31 14.47 -6.23
N LEU A 18 3.43 15.48 -6.24
CA LEU A 18 3.17 16.31 -5.06
C LEU A 18 2.35 15.56 -4.01
N ALA A 19 1.38 14.75 -4.42
CA ALA A 19 0.63 13.91 -3.50
C ALA A 19 1.56 12.91 -2.78
N ALA A 20 2.52 12.32 -3.49
CA ALA A 20 3.54 11.46 -2.90
C ALA A 20 4.35 12.19 -1.81
N LEU A 21 4.83 13.41 -2.10
CA LEU A 21 5.54 14.26 -1.13
C LEU A 21 4.66 14.66 0.07
N ALA A 22 3.36 14.80 -0.13
CA ALA A 22 2.39 15.11 0.92
C ALA A 22 2.06 13.91 1.83
N GLY A 23 2.65 12.74 1.58
CA GLY A 23 2.47 11.53 2.38
C GLY A 23 1.51 10.50 1.77
N TYR A 24 1.12 10.66 0.50
CA TYR A 24 0.29 9.69 -0.23
C TYR A 24 1.11 8.64 -0.99
N ALA A 25 2.35 8.41 -0.57
CA ALA A 25 3.19 7.32 -1.05
C ALA A 25 3.70 6.51 0.14
N GLN A 26 3.67 5.18 0.01
CA GLN A 26 4.32 4.28 0.94
C GLN A 26 5.84 4.36 0.74
N HIS A 27 6.58 4.64 1.80
CA HIS A 27 8.04 4.61 1.78
C HIS A 27 8.56 3.35 2.47
N ARG A 28 9.62 2.76 1.92
CA ARG A 28 10.27 1.57 2.47
C ARG A 28 11.42 2.00 3.39
N PRO A 29 11.59 1.38 4.58
CA PRO A 29 10.80 0.27 5.14
C PRO A 29 9.42 0.74 5.66
N ASN A 30 8.33 0.07 5.19
CA ASN A 30 6.88 0.26 5.46
C ASN A 30 6.45 1.37 6.45
N LEU A 31 6.86 2.60 6.21
CA LEU A 31 6.52 3.72 7.08
C LEU A 31 5.37 4.50 6.44
N GLY A 32 4.33 4.73 7.23
CA GLY A 32 3.19 5.53 6.81
C GLY A 32 2.08 4.77 6.08
N ASN A 33 1.90 3.48 6.34
CA ASN A 33 0.75 2.75 5.79
C ASN A 33 -0.58 3.25 6.37
N TYR A 34 -1.63 3.26 5.54
CA TYR A 34 -3.01 3.37 5.96
C TYR A 34 -3.62 1.96 6.00
N GLU A 35 -3.97 1.48 7.19
CA GLU A 35 -4.49 0.11 7.43
C GLU A 35 -3.68 -1.01 6.73
N GLY A 36 -2.35 -0.86 6.68
CA GLY A 36 -1.48 -1.85 6.05
C GLY A 36 -1.35 -1.73 4.53
N GLN A 37 -1.93 -0.71 3.91
CA GLN A 37 -1.78 -0.39 2.49
C GLN A 37 -1.15 0.98 2.24
N CYS A 38 -0.84 1.26 0.97
CA CYS A 38 -0.36 2.57 0.53
C CYS A 38 -1.45 3.64 0.73
N PRO A 39 -1.14 4.80 1.35
CA PRO A 39 -2.14 5.85 1.57
C PRO A 39 -2.73 6.44 0.29
N SER A 40 -2.13 6.22 -0.89
CA SER A 40 -2.71 6.61 -2.18
C SER A 40 -4.12 6.06 -2.41
N ILE A 41 -4.51 4.96 -1.76
CA ILE A 41 -5.89 4.44 -1.80
C ILE A 41 -6.92 5.47 -1.32
N LEU A 42 -6.53 6.40 -0.45
CA LEU A 42 -7.39 7.46 0.04
C LEU A 42 -7.72 8.52 -1.03
N LEU A 43 -6.96 8.55 -2.13
CA LEU A 43 -7.15 9.48 -3.26
C LEU A 43 -8.12 8.95 -4.32
N GLN A 44 -8.57 7.70 -4.21
CA GLN A 44 -9.54 7.10 -5.14
C GLN A 44 -10.96 7.61 -4.83
N ASP A 45 -11.76 7.85 -5.86
CA ASP A 45 -13.15 8.31 -5.70
C ASP A 45 -14.04 7.21 -5.10
N GLU A 46 -13.83 5.95 -5.51
CA GLU A 46 -14.47 4.78 -4.90
C GLU A 46 -13.49 4.07 -3.99
N ARG A 47 -13.82 3.98 -2.69
CA ARG A 47 -12.97 3.32 -1.70
C ARG A 47 -13.69 2.11 -1.12
N PRO A 48 -13.02 0.95 -0.99
CA PRO A 48 -13.56 -0.18 -0.27
C PRO A 48 -13.90 0.22 1.17
N ALA A 49 -15.04 -0.24 1.68
CA ALA A 49 -15.42 0.00 3.09
C ALA A 49 -14.44 -0.66 4.07
N HIS A 50 -13.77 -1.72 3.63
CA HIS A 50 -12.76 -2.45 4.39
C HIS A 50 -11.57 -2.75 3.47
N ILE A 51 -10.36 -2.50 3.96
CA ILE A 51 -9.13 -2.82 3.25
C ILE A 51 -8.28 -3.76 4.09
N GLY A 52 -7.84 -4.87 3.48
CA GLY A 52 -6.92 -5.82 4.12
C GLY A 52 -5.48 -5.32 4.06
N ALA A 53 -4.66 -5.65 5.04
CA ALA A 53 -3.22 -5.36 4.95
C ALA A 53 -2.60 -6.11 3.75
N ILE A 54 -1.71 -5.45 3.02
CA ILE A 54 -1.00 -6.05 1.89
C ILE A 54 0.50 -5.94 2.16
N ASP A 55 1.20 -7.07 2.05
CA ASP A 55 2.65 -7.08 2.06
C ASP A 55 3.18 -6.48 0.76
N ALA A 56 3.90 -5.37 0.87
CA ALA A 56 4.63 -4.79 -0.26
C ALA A 56 5.87 -5.65 -0.57
N LEU A 57 5.71 -6.89 -0.98
CA LEU A 57 6.80 -7.79 -1.34
C LEU A 57 7.49 -7.28 -2.62
N ARG A 58 8.82 -7.41 -2.69
CA ARG A 58 9.50 -7.29 -3.97
C ARG A 58 9.12 -8.49 -4.86
N PRO A 59 9.28 -8.40 -6.20
CA PRO A 59 8.96 -9.51 -7.10
C PRO A 59 9.62 -10.83 -6.70
N ASP A 60 10.92 -10.81 -6.37
CA ASP A 60 11.66 -11.99 -5.90
C ASP A 60 11.07 -12.62 -4.64
N GLN A 61 10.55 -11.80 -3.73
CA GLN A 61 9.94 -12.25 -2.49
C GLN A 61 8.54 -12.82 -2.72
N ALA A 62 7.79 -12.23 -3.65
CA ALA A 62 6.47 -12.74 -4.03
C ALA A 62 6.58 -14.12 -4.69
N ASP A 63 7.58 -14.29 -5.57
CA ASP A 63 7.87 -15.57 -6.22
C ASP A 63 8.25 -16.64 -5.18
N ALA A 64 9.16 -16.32 -4.26
CA ALA A 64 9.57 -17.24 -3.20
C ALA A 64 8.41 -17.67 -2.28
N VAL A 65 7.52 -16.73 -1.92
CA VAL A 65 6.32 -17.05 -1.12
C VAL A 65 5.34 -17.92 -1.92
N SER A 66 5.18 -17.65 -3.22
CA SER A 66 4.32 -18.44 -4.11
C SER A 66 4.81 -19.89 -4.25
N GLU A 67 6.11 -20.07 -4.48
CA GLU A 67 6.76 -21.38 -4.54
C GLU A 67 6.59 -22.17 -3.24
N PHE A 68 6.89 -21.53 -2.10
CA PHE A 68 6.71 -22.13 -0.78
C PHE A 68 5.25 -22.56 -0.55
N ALA A 69 4.30 -21.67 -0.82
CA ALA A 69 2.89 -21.97 -0.63
C ALA A 69 2.38 -23.11 -1.54
N ALA A 70 2.97 -23.26 -2.74
CA ALA A 70 2.69 -24.39 -3.62
C ALA A 70 3.25 -25.71 -3.06
N ALA A 71 4.47 -25.70 -2.51
CA ALA A 71 5.06 -26.87 -1.86
C ALA A 71 4.21 -27.35 -0.66
N GLU A 72 3.81 -26.44 0.22
CA GLU A 72 2.98 -26.76 1.41
C GLU A 72 1.62 -27.36 1.03
N ARG A 73 0.95 -26.83 0.01
CA ARG A 73 -0.34 -27.38 -0.46
C ARG A 73 -0.22 -28.78 -1.05
N ASN A 74 0.95 -29.11 -1.61
CA ASN A 74 1.22 -30.39 -2.23
C ASN A 74 1.78 -31.43 -1.22
N GLY A 75 1.91 -31.07 0.06
CA GLY A 75 2.23 -31.99 1.15
C GLY A 75 3.64 -32.58 1.09
N GLN A 76 4.64 -31.79 0.69
CA GLN A 76 6.05 -32.13 0.97
C GLN A 76 6.37 -31.99 2.45
#